data_AF-A0A1G1CFK8-F1
#
_entry.id   AF-A0A1G1CFK8-F1
#
_cell.length_a   1.000
_cell.length_b   1.000
_cell.length_c   1.000
_cell.angle_alpha   90.00
_cell.angle_beta   90.00
_cell.angle_gamma   90.00
#
_symmetry.space_group_name_H-M   'P 1'
#
loop_
_entity.id
_entity.type
_entity.pdbx_description
1 polymer ?
#
loop_
_entity_poly.entity_id
_entity_poly.type
_entity_poly.pdbx_seq_one_letter_code
_entity_poly.pdbx_strand_id
1 'polypeptide(L)'
;MSRIQVWVKKWLSLGITFLLVLSVVGLAKNLIGFSTIKNRFMEAQQQVDVLETEKKQFEAQLQPEDQAFIEEEQLRNGLGLAREGETVVIIPKEVLEKNLQELQTGKTKAEEKANWQKWVALFL
;
A
#
# COMPACT_ATOMS: atom_id res chain seq x y z
N MET A 1 11.87 72.25 -23.68
CA MET A 1 12.23 70.97 -23.03
C MET A 1 13.21 70.23 -23.92
N SER A 2 14.35 69.78 -23.38
CA SER A 2 15.44 69.19 -24.17
C SER A 2 15.01 67.86 -24.82
N ARG A 3 15.45 67.61 -26.06
CA ARG A 3 15.15 66.39 -26.84
C ARG A 3 15.51 65.10 -26.07
N ILE A 4 16.49 65.20 -25.17
CA ILE A 4 16.95 64.14 -24.27
C ILE A 4 15.83 63.69 -23.32
N GLN A 5 15.05 64.60 -22.75
CA GLN A 5 13.95 64.24 -21.84
C GLN A 5 12.82 63.46 -22.55
N VAL A 6 12.53 63.80 -23.82
CA VAL A 6 11.52 63.08 -24.61
C VAL A 6 11.99 61.67 -24.95
N TRP A 7 13.28 61.50 -25.24
CA TRP A 7 13.87 60.20 -25.53
C TRP A 7 13.87 59.30 -24.28
N VAL A 8 14.28 59.84 -23.13
CA VAL A 8 14.26 59.12 -21.84
C VAL A 8 12.83 58.70 -21.48
N LYS A 9 11.82 59.57 -21.63
CA LYS A 9 10.42 59.21 -21.35
C LYS A 9 9.90 58.10 -22.27
N LYS A 10 10.28 58.10 -23.56
CA LYS A 10 9.89 57.05 -24.51
C LYS A 10 10.51 55.70 -24.15
N TRP A 11 11.80 55.68 -23.80
CA TRP A 11 12.49 54.45 -23.37
C TRP A 11 11.97 53.92 -22.03
N LEU A 12 11.67 54.81 -21.08
CA LEU A 12 11.07 54.43 -19.80
C LEU A 12 9.66 53.83 -20.00
N SER A 13 8.84 54.43 -20.85
CA SER A 13 7.52 53.90 -21.24
C SER A 13 7.64 52.51 -21.88
N LEU A 14 8.58 52.31 -22.81
CA LEU A 14 8.82 51.02 -23.45
C LEU A 14 9.23 49.94 -22.44
N GLY A 15 10.12 50.28 -21.50
CA GLY A 15 10.54 49.37 -20.44
C GLY A 15 9.38 48.96 -19.52
N ILE A 16 8.53 49.92 -19.13
CA ILE A 16 7.34 49.66 -18.31
C ILE A 16 6.34 48.76 -19.04
N THR A 17 6.08 49.04 -20.32
CA THR A 17 5.17 48.20 -21.13
C THR A 17 5.71 46.78 -21.28
N PHE A 18 7.01 46.62 -21.50
CA PHE A 18 7.65 45.30 -21.57
C PHE A 18 7.53 44.52 -20.26
N LEU A 19 7.78 45.18 -19.12
CA LEU A 19 7.63 44.59 -17.79
C LEU A 19 6.18 44.14 -17.52
N LEU A 20 5.21 44.95 -17.91
CA LEU A 20 3.78 44.64 -17.79
C LEU A 20 3.40 43.38 -18.58
N VAL A 21 3.87 43.28 -19.83
CA VAL A 21 3.65 42.09 -20.66
C VAL A 21 4.27 40.84 -20.02
N LEU A 22 5.49 40.97 -19.48
CA LEU A 22 6.16 39.86 -18.79
C LEU A 22 5.39 39.37 -17.56
N SER A 23 4.85 40.30 -16.75
CA SER A 23 4.02 39.97 -15.59
C SER A 23 2.75 39.23 -15.97
N VAL A 24 2.06 39.64 -17.04
CA VAL A 24 0.84 38.97 -17.51
C VAL A 24 1.14 37.52 -17.94
N VAL A 25 2.24 37.31 -18.66
CA VAL A 25 2.67 35.97 -19.08
C VAL A 25 3.06 35.10 -17.88
N GLY A 26 3.72 35.67 -16.88
CA GLY A 26 4.06 34.96 -15.63
C GLY A 26 2.83 34.50 -14.85
N LEU A 27 1.83 35.37 -14.73
CA LEU A 27 0.57 35.07 -14.05
C LEU A 27 -0.25 34.01 -14.79
N ALA A 28 -0.30 34.08 -16.13
CA ALA A 28 -0.99 33.08 -16.95
C ALA A 28 -0.38 31.68 -16.77
N LYS A 29 0.96 31.56 -16.72
CA LYS A 29 1.63 30.27 -16.45
C LYS A 29 1.33 29.74 -15.04
N ASN A 30 1.25 30.63 -14.06
CA ASN A 30 1.00 30.24 -12.66
C ASN A 30 -0.44 29.72 -12.45
N LEU A 31 -1.41 30.31 -13.15
CA LEU A 31 -2.81 29.87 -13.12
C LEU A 31 -3.00 28.48 -13.74
N ILE A 32 -2.27 28.17 -14.81
CA ILE A 32 -2.32 26.85 -15.46
C ILE A 32 -1.77 25.75 -14.52
N GLY A 33 -0.74 26.06 -13.72
CA GLY A 33 -0.19 25.13 -12.71
C GLY A 33 -1.17 24.83 -11.56
N PHE A 34 -2.11 25.72 -11.27
CA PHE A 34 -3.09 25.54 -10.20
C PHE A 34 -4.19 24.53 -10.56
N SER A 35 -4.52 24.39 -11.85
CA SER A 35 -5.51 23.41 -12.33
C SER A 35 -5.04 21.96 -12.17
N THR A 36 -3.74 21.70 -12.33
CA THR A 36 -3.17 20.36 -12.19
C THR A 36 -3.14 19.89 -10.74
N ILE A 37 -3.00 20.79 -9.78
CA ILE A 37 -3.03 20.48 -8.34
C ILE A 37 -4.45 20.08 -7.89
N LYS A 38 -5.47 20.79 -8.39
CA LYS A 38 -6.88 20.49 -8.08
C LYS A 38 -7.30 19.10 -8.58
N ASN A 39 -6.88 18.72 -9.79
CA ASN A 39 -7.21 17.41 -10.36
C ASN A 39 -6.55 16.27 -9.57
N ARG A 40 -5.29 16.43 -9.15
CA ARG A 40 -4.58 15.42 -8.33
C ARG A 40 -5.19 15.25 -6.94
N PHE A 41 -5.68 16.35 -6.34
CA PHE A 41 -6.37 16.28 -5.06
C PHE A 41 -7.72 15.56 -5.17
N MET A 42 -8.49 15.84 -6.22
CA MET A 42 -9.77 15.15 -6.46
C MET A 42 -9.59 13.65 -6.72
N GLU A 43 -8.58 13.27 -7.48
CA GLU A 43 -8.29 11.86 -7.78
C GLU A 43 -7.86 11.09 -6.53
N ALA A 44 -7.05 11.70 -5.66
CA ALA A 44 -6.66 11.12 -4.37
C ALA A 44 -7.86 10.99 -3.42
N GLN A 45 -8.74 11.99 -3.36
CA GLN A 45 -9.97 11.96 -2.56
C GLN A 45 -10.89 10.82 -3.00
N GLN A 46 -11.07 10.66 -4.32
CA GLN A 46 -11.92 9.61 -4.89
C GLN A 46 -11.36 8.20 -4.61
N GLN A 47 -10.03 8.02 -4.64
CA GLN A 47 -9.43 6.75 -4.27
C GLN A 47 -9.67 6.41 -2.80
N VAL A 48 -9.55 7.38 -1.89
CA VAL A 48 -9.82 7.16 -0.46
C VAL A 48 -11.27 6.73 -0.22
N ASP A 49 -12.24 7.39 -0.85
CA ASP A 49 -13.66 7.06 -0.71
C ASP A 49 -13.98 5.65 -1.24
N VAL A 50 -13.38 5.25 -2.36
CA VAL A 50 -13.54 3.88 -2.91
C VAL A 50 -12.96 2.86 -1.94
N LEU A 51 -11.73 3.05 -1.47
CA LEU A 51 -11.09 2.12 -0.53
C LEU A 51 -11.85 2.03 0.79
N GLU A 52 -12.41 3.13 1.31
CA GLU A 52 -13.19 3.11 2.54
C GLU A 52 -14.51 2.36 2.35
N THR A 53 -15.12 2.47 1.17
CA THR A 53 -16.35 1.74 0.82
C THR A 53 -16.08 0.24 0.68
N GLU A 54 -15.00 -0.15 -0.01
CA GLU A 54 -14.58 -1.54 -0.14
C GLU A 54 -14.23 -2.15 1.22
N LYS A 55 -13.51 -1.41 2.07
CA LYS A 55 -13.20 -1.86 3.43
C LYS A 55 -14.48 -2.13 4.23
N LYS A 56 -15.45 -1.23 4.21
CA LYS A 56 -16.75 -1.42 4.89
C LYS A 56 -17.50 -2.63 4.35
N GLN A 57 -17.44 -2.89 3.04
CA GLN A 57 -18.05 -4.07 2.42
C GLN A 57 -17.37 -5.37 2.86
N PHE A 58 -16.04 -5.40 2.94
CA PHE A 58 -15.32 -6.57 3.43
C PHE A 58 -15.54 -6.80 4.93
N GLU A 59 -15.53 -5.76 5.75
CA GLU A 59 -15.83 -5.86 7.18
C GLU A 59 -17.25 -6.36 7.45
N ALA A 60 -18.22 -6.00 6.59
CA ALA A 60 -19.59 -6.51 6.66
C ALA A 60 -19.73 -7.97 6.19
N GLN A 61 -18.85 -8.44 5.31
CA GLN A 61 -18.81 -9.85 4.89
C GLN A 61 -18.10 -10.74 5.91
N LEU A 62 -17.18 -10.19 6.71
CA LEU A 62 -16.35 -10.94 7.67
C LEU A 62 -16.93 -11.01 9.10
N GLN A 63 -18.02 -10.32 9.41
CA GLN A 63 -18.64 -10.31 10.74
C GLN A 63 -20.12 -10.63 10.56
N PRO A 64 -20.66 -11.81 10.98
CA PRO A 64 -20.42 -12.50 12.26
C PRO A 64 -20.32 -14.06 12.18
N GLU A 65 -20.33 -14.66 10.99
CA GLU A 65 -20.50 -16.11 10.81
C GLU A 65 -19.23 -16.89 11.18
N ASP A 66 -18.07 -16.30 10.88
CA ASP A 66 -16.77 -16.95 11.07
C ASP A 66 -16.32 -16.95 12.54
N GLN A 67 -16.67 -15.94 13.33
CA GLN A 67 -16.19 -15.86 14.72
C GLN A 67 -16.80 -16.97 15.60
N ALA A 68 -18.12 -17.17 15.51
CA ALA A 68 -18.78 -18.23 16.27
C ALA A 68 -18.35 -19.63 15.82
N PHE A 69 -18.10 -19.82 14.52
CA PHE A 69 -17.61 -21.09 13.97
C PHE A 69 -16.17 -21.40 14.43
N ILE A 70 -15.28 -20.40 14.37
CA ILE A 70 -13.89 -20.54 14.84
C ILE A 70 -13.85 -20.80 16.34
N GLU A 71 -14.68 -20.11 17.13
CA GLU A 71 -14.78 -20.34 18.58
C GLU A 71 -15.32 -21.74 18.90
N GLU A 72 -16.37 -22.22 18.21
CA GLU A 72 -16.89 -23.57 18.38
C GLU A 72 -15.83 -24.62 18.03
N GLU A 73 -15.13 -24.45 16.90
CA GLU A 73 -14.09 -25.37 16.45
C GLU A 73 -12.92 -25.41 17.44
N GLN A 74 -12.47 -24.26 17.95
CA GLN A 74 -11.42 -24.18 18.96
C GLN A 74 -11.84 -24.83 20.28
N LEU A 75 -13.07 -24.59 20.75
CA LEU A 75 -13.61 -25.21 21.96
C LEU A 75 -13.74 -26.73 21.78
N ARG A 76 -14.26 -27.17 20.64
CA ARG A 76 -14.49 -28.58 20.29
C ARG A 76 -13.18 -29.37 20.27
N ASN A 77 -12.16 -28.80 19.61
CA ASN A 77 -10.83 -29.39 19.53
C ASN A 77 -10.15 -29.45 20.91
N GLY A 78 -10.33 -28.41 21.75
CA GLY A 78 -9.83 -28.39 23.12
C GLY A 78 -10.51 -29.43 24.05
N LEU A 79 -11.76 -29.78 23.77
CA LEU A 79 -12.54 -30.79 24.50
C LEU A 79 -12.36 -32.22 23.95
N GLY A 80 -11.63 -32.40 22.84
CA GLY A 80 -11.43 -33.71 22.21
C GLY A 80 -12.69 -34.30 21.56
N LEU A 81 -13.67 -33.46 21.25
CA LEU A 81 -14.97 -33.86 20.69
C LEU A 81 -14.89 -33.89 19.14
N ALA A 82 -14.29 -34.92 18.57
CA ALA A 82 -14.23 -35.07 17.10
C ALA A 82 -15.63 -35.32 16.50
N ARG A 83 -15.94 -34.70 15.35
CA ARG A 83 -17.18 -34.97 14.58
C ARG A 83 -17.06 -36.30 13.81
N GLU A 84 -18.20 -36.90 13.46
CA GLU A 84 -18.23 -38.07 12.58
C GLU A 84 -17.55 -37.74 11.24
N GLY A 85 -16.43 -38.43 10.92
CA GLY A 85 -15.62 -38.19 9.73
C GLY A 85 -14.29 -37.47 9.97
N GLU A 86 -14.02 -36.93 11.16
CA GLU A 86 -12.72 -36.38 11.52
C GLU A 86 -11.75 -37.48 11.97
N THR A 87 -10.50 -37.45 11.47
CA THR A 87 -9.46 -38.42 11.84
C THR A 87 -8.68 -37.91 13.05
N VAL A 88 -8.84 -38.56 14.20
CA VAL A 88 -8.05 -38.26 15.40
C VAL A 88 -6.65 -38.86 15.25
N VAL A 89 -5.63 -38.01 15.13
CA VAL A 89 -4.23 -38.44 15.05
C VAL A 89 -3.60 -38.37 16.44
N ILE A 90 -3.35 -39.53 17.04
CA ILE A 90 -2.64 -39.63 18.32
C ILE A 90 -1.15 -39.71 18.04
N ILE A 91 -0.41 -38.65 18.37
CA ILE A 91 1.05 -38.60 18.23
C ILE A 91 1.69 -39.01 19.57
N PRO A 92 2.52 -40.06 19.61
CA PRO A 92 3.26 -40.44 20.81
C PRO A 92 4.15 -39.29 21.30
N LYS A 93 4.22 -39.09 22.62
CA LYS A 93 4.90 -37.95 23.24
C LYS A 93 6.40 -37.91 22.88
N GLU A 94 7.01 -39.07 22.72
CA GLU A 94 8.41 -39.25 22.34
C GLU A 94 8.69 -38.68 20.93
N VAL A 95 7.71 -38.78 20.03
CA VAL A 95 7.79 -38.22 18.68
C VAL A 95 7.66 -36.70 18.73
N LEU A 96 6.78 -36.18 19.58
CA LEU A 96 6.58 -34.74 19.74
C LEU A 96 7.84 -34.07 20.32
N GLU A 97 8.43 -34.66 21.35
CA GLU A 97 9.64 -34.16 22.01
C GLU A 97 10.85 -34.20 21.07
N LYS A 98 11.00 -35.26 20.28
CA LYS A 98 12.07 -35.36 19.28
C LYS A 98 11.95 -34.26 18.20
N ASN A 99 10.75 -34.05 17.66
CA ASN A 99 10.52 -33.00 16.65
C ASN A 99 10.69 -31.59 17.24
N LEU A 100 10.22 -31.34 18.46
CA LEU A 100 10.42 -30.07 19.17
C LEU A 100 11.91 -29.79 19.44
N GLN A 101 12.69 -30.79 19.84
CA GLN A 101 14.13 -30.66 20.01
C GLN A 101 14.86 -30.41 18.68
N GLU A 102 14.45 -31.05 17.59
CA GLU A 102 14.98 -30.79 16.24
C GLU A 102 14.69 -29.36 15.76
N LEU A 103 13.51 -28.82 16.09
CA LEU A 103 13.13 -27.42 15.80
C LEU A 103 13.90 -26.41 16.66
N GLN A 104 14.10 -26.69 17.96
CA GLN A 104 14.79 -25.78 18.89
C GLN A 104 16.31 -25.77 18.73
N THR A 105 16.91 -26.90 18.33
CA THR A 105 18.37 -27.00 18.18
C THR A 105 18.89 -26.43 16.86
N GLY A 106 18.01 -25.98 15.95
CA GLY A 106 18.40 -25.45 14.64
C GLY A 106 19.27 -26.41 13.82
N LYS A 107 19.32 -27.70 14.21
CA LYS A 107 20.13 -28.74 13.57
C LYS A 107 19.41 -29.39 12.39
N THR A 108 18.43 -28.71 11.81
CA THR A 108 18.28 -28.85 10.37
C THR A 108 19.51 -28.20 9.76
N LYS A 109 20.47 -29.04 9.36
CA LYS A 109 21.45 -28.72 8.34
C LYS A 109 20.68 -28.48 7.03
N ALA A 110 19.84 -27.44 7.02
CA ALA A 110 19.21 -26.92 5.84
C ALA A 110 20.38 -26.40 5.03
N GLU A 111 20.78 -27.17 4.02
CA GLU A 111 21.69 -26.67 3.01
C GLU A 111 21.18 -25.29 2.61
N GLU A 112 22.03 -24.26 2.73
CA GLU A 112 21.82 -22.88 2.27
C GLU A 112 21.72 -22.84 0.73
N LYS A 113 20.87 -23.68 0.15
CA LYS A 113 20.55 -23.63 -1.25
C LYS A 113 19.66 -22.43 -1.47
N ALA A 114 20.11 -21.52 -2.31
CA ALA A 114 19.33 -20.36 -2.72
C ALA A 114 17.98 -20.83 -3.31
N ASN A 115 16.93 -20.02 -3.16
CA ASN A 115 15.56 -20.41 -3.52
C ASN A 115 15.46 -21.00 -4.93
N TRP A 116 16.18 -20.45 -5.91
CA TRP A 116 16.19 -20.95 -7.30
C TRP A 116 16.70 -22.39 -7.44
N GLN A 117 17.66 -22.83 -6.61
CA GLN A 117 18.19 -24.19 -6.65
C GLN A 117 17.14 -25.20 -6.16
N LYS A 118 16.31 -24.80 -5.20
CA LYS A 118 15.19 -25.61 -4.72
C LYS A 118 14.15 -25.81 -5.82
N TRP A 119 13.86 -24.77 -6.59
CA TRP A 119 12.94 -24.85 -7.72
C TRP A 119 13.44 -25.80 -8.81
N VAL A 120 14.72 -25.71 -9.19
CA VAL A 120 15.29 -26.60 -10.22
C VAL A 120 15.23 -28.08 -9.81
N ALA A 121 15.47 -28.39 -8.54
CA ALA A 121 15.40 -29.76 -8.03
C ALA A 121 14.00 -30.39 -8.06
N LEU A 122 12.94 -29.59 -8.21
CA LEU A 122 11.57 -30.10 -8.36
C LEU A 122 11.26 -30.57 -9.78
N PHE A 123 12.08 -30.19 -10.77
CA PHE A 123 11.84 -30.43 -12.19
C PHE A 123 12.91 -31.32 -12.85
N LEU A 124 13.90 -31.79 -12.10
CA LEU A 124 14.91 -32.78 -12.50
C LEU A 124 14.67 -34.09 -11.77
#